data_AF-A0A2S9GIB1-F1
#
_entry.id   AF-A0A2S9GIB1-F1
#
_cell.length_a   1.000
_cell.length_b   1.000
_cell.length_c   1.000
_cell.angle_alpha   90.00
_cell.angle_beta   90.00
_cell.angle_gamma   90.00
#
_symmetry.space_group_name_H-M   'P 1'
#
loop_
_entity.id
_entity.type
_entity.pdbx_description
1 polymer ?
#
loop_
_entity_poly.entity_id
_entity_poly.type
_entity_poly.pdbx_seq_one_letter_code
_entity_poly.pdbx_strand_id
1 'polypeptide(L)' 'TFRFMAERAEARSTVEVPGASHALAASQPEVVAEFILQAAAEP' A
#
# COMPACT_ATOMS: atom_id res chain seq x y z
N THR A 1 2.52 12.89 4.27
CA THR A 1 2.16 13.04 2.84
C THR A 1 1.32 11.88 2.34
N PHE A 2 1.80 10.63 2.41
CA PHE A 2 1.02 9.46 1.97
C PHE A 2 -0.27 9.20 2.76
N ARG A 3 -0.23 9.34 4.09
CA ARG A 3 -1.43 9.19 4.94
C ARG A 3 -2.54 10.19 4.59
N PHE A 4 -2.18 11.47 4.47
CA PHE A 4 -3.10 12.51 3.97
C PHE A 4 -3.65 12.21 2.57
N MET A 5 -2.80 11.73 1.64
CA MET A 5 -3.27 11.37 0.29
C MET A 5 -4.24 10.20 0.32
N ALA A 6 -4.01 9.19 1.17
CA ALA A 6 -4.90 8.05 1.32
C ALA A 6 -6.25 8.44 1.96
N GLU A 7 -6.22 9.28 2.99
CA GLU A 7 -7.43 9.85 3.61
C GLU A 7 -8.25 10.65 2.60
N ARG A 8 -7.62 11.56 1.84
CA ARG A 8 -8.28 12.35 0.80
C ARG A 8 -8.88 11.48 -0.32
N ALA A 9 -8.28 10.31 -0.58
CA ALA A 9 -8.75 9.38 -1.60
C ALA A 9 -9.84 8.42 -1.09
N GLU A 10 -10.25 8.53 0.17
CA GLU A 10 -11.18 7.57 0.81
C GLU A 10 -10.71 6.12 0.63
N ALA A 11 -9.40 5.89 0.80
CA ALA A 11 -8.80 4.58 0.61
C ALA A 11 -9.50 3.54 1.49
N ARG A 12 -9.98 2.45 0.87
CA ARG A 12 -10.66 1.34 1.58
C ARG A 12 -9.75 0.66 2.60
N SER A 13 -8.44 0.60 2.31
CA SER A 13 -7.41 0.04 3.17
C SER A 13 -6.08 0.76 2.93
N THR A 14 -5.21 0.78 3.94
CA THR A 14 -3.86 1.35 3.85
C THR A 14 -2.89 0.54 4.70
N VAL A 15 -1.63 0.44 4.26
CA VAL A 15 -0.54 -0.16 5.04
C VAL A 15 0.67 0.76 5.03
N GLU A 16 1.28 0.98 6.20
CA GLU A 16 2.53 1.71 6.32
C GLU A 16 3.71 0.73 6.31
N VAL A 17 4.72 0.99 5.47
CA VAL A 17 5.90 0.11 5.32
C VAL A 17 7.16 0.88 5.74
N PRO A 18 7.62 0.73 7.00
CA PRO A 18 8.79 1.45 7.51
C PRO A 18 10.05 1.12 6.71
N GLY A 19 10.86 2.15 6.43
CA GLY A 19 12.16 1.98 5.75
C GLY A 19 12.08 1.67 4.25
N ALA A 20 10.88 1.64 3.66
CA ALA A 20 10.71 1.45 2.23
C ALA A 20 11.30 2.60 1.41
N SER A 21 11.79 2.28 0.22
CA SER A 21 12.28 3.29 -0.74
C SER A 21 11.13 3.95 -1.49
N HIS A 22 11.43 4.98 -2.29
CA HIS A 22 10.46 5.56 -3.22
C HIS A 22 9.95 4.54 -4.24
N ALA A 23 10.80 3.62 -4.68
CA ALA A 23 10.44 2.53 -5.58
C ALA A 23 9.87 1.33 -4.78
N LEU A 24 8.70 1.53 -4.16
CA LEU A 24 8.10 0.57 -3.21
C LEU A 24 8.03 -0.86 -3.75
N ALA A 25 7.56 -1.03 -4.99
CA ALA A 25 7.43 -2.35 -5.63
C ALA A 25 8.77 -3.07 -5.87
N ALA A 26 9.88 -2.34 -6.02
CA ALA A 26 11.19 -2.94 -6.17
C ALA A 26 11.86 -3.23 -4.81
N SER A 27 11.67 -2.34 -3.83
CA SER A 27 12.30 -2.50 -2.51
C SER A 27 11.54 -3.39 -1.53
N GLN A 28 10.23 -3.54 -1.72
CA GLN A 28 9.33 -4.33 -0.86
C GLN A 28 8.30 -5.11 -1.71
N PRO A 29 8.76 -5.97 -2.65
CA PRO A 29 7.88 -6.62 -3.61
C PRO A 29 6.83 -7.53 -2.95
N GLU A 30 7.17 -8.22 -1.87
CA GLU A 30 6.27 -9.15 -1.18
C GLU A 30 5.09 -8.41 -0.53
N VAL A 31 5.37 -7.33 0.19
CA VAL A 31 4.33 -6.52 0.86
C VAL A 31 3.36 -5.92 -0.16
N VAL A 32 3.90 -5.46 -1.31
CA VAL A 32 3.07 -4.91 -2.40
C VAL A 32 2.19 -6.00 -3.02
N ALA A 33 2.76 -7.17 -3.32
CA ALA A 33 2.00 -8.28 -3.91
C ALA A 33 0.88 -8.76 -2.97
N GLU A 34 1.18 -8.92 -1.68
CA GLU A 34 0.19 -9.34 -0.67
C GLU A 34 -0.96 -8.33 -0.57
N PHE A 35 -0.65 -7.03 -0.50
CA PHE A 35 -1.66 -5.99 -0.39
C PHE A 35 -2.58 -5.94 -1.63
N ILE A 36 -2.02 -6.14 -2.83
CA ILE A 36 -2.82 -6.24 -4.06
C ILE A 36 -3.75 -7.45 -4.03
N LEU A 37 -3.25 -8.63 -3.62
CA LEU A 37 -4.06 -9.85 -3.53
C LEU A 37 -5.18 -9.70 -2.51
N GLN A 38 -4.91 -9.09 -1.36
CA GLN A 38 -5.93 -8.76 -0.36
C GLN A 38 -7.02 -7.85 -0.95
N ALA A 39 -6.62 -6.77 -1.60
CA ALA A 39 -7.57 -5.83 -2.23
C ALA A 39 -8.39 -6.47 -3.36
N ALA A 40 -7.82 -7.43 -4.11
CA ALA A 40 -8.50 -8.16 -5.17
C ALA A 40 -9.49 -9.22 -4.63
N ALA A 41 -9.27 -9.70 -3.41
CA ALA A 41 -10.15 -10.63 -2.72
C ALA A 41 -11.25 -9.93 -1.89
N GLU A 42 -11.20 -8.61 -1.74
CA GLU A 42 -12.27 -7.85 -1.11
C GLU A 42 -13.57 -7.95 -1.93
N PRO A 43 -14.72 -8.20 -1.28
CA PRO A 43 -16.02 -8.34 -1.94
C PRO A 43 -16.54 -7.03 -2.57
#